data_AF-A0A3M1JUY3-F1
#
_entry.id   AF-A0A3M1JUY3-F1
#
_cell.length_a   1.000
_cell.length_b   1.000
_cell.length_c   1.000
_cell.angle_alpha   90.00
_cell.angle_beta   90.00
_cell.angle_gamma   90.00
#
_symmetry.space_group_name_H-M   'P 1'
#
loop_
_entity.id
_entity.type
_entity.pdbx_description
1 polymer ?
#
loop_
_entity_poly.entity_id
_entity_poly.type
_entity_poly.pdbx_seq_one_letter_code
_entity_poly.pdbx_strand_id
1 'polypeptide(L)'
;MIDGNTYTTDSGALRYNASFDANCSNECIGNNSDLGWIDIVLGAPATRVGALVGGANTSYNGFVEFFDVTDSLLGTINFGNNNGLVFAGWEDAGGIARVRVTDTAQNSRIVHMEDFRFERGDIQVPAPVGLGLLGLGLAAMGLGVRRRRKS
;
A
#
# COMPACT_ATOMS: atom_id res chain seq x y z
N MET A 1 -14.66 -2.55 -0.35
CA MET A 1 -13.49 -2.48 0.54
C MET A 1 -12.77 -3.81 0.44
N ILE A 2 -11.46 -3.80 0.20
CA ILE A 2 -10.59 -5.00 0.14
C ILE A 2 -9.43 -4.74 1.08
N ASP A 3 -9.12 -5.67 1.99
CA ASP A 3 -8.00 -5.53 2.94
C ASP A 3 -8.02 -4.23 3.77
N GLY A 4 -9.23 -3.72 4.04
CA GLY A 4 -9.44 -2.45 4.73
C GLY A 4 -9.27 -1.19 3.86
N ASN A 5 -8.92 -1.35 2.58
CA ASN A 5 -8.76 -0.26 1.62
C ASN A 5 -10.05 -0.06 0.80
N THR A 6 -10.31 1.18 0.40
CA THR A 6 -11.45 1.55 -0.43
C THR A 6 -10.98 1.80 -1.85
N TYR A 7 -11.61 1.12 -2.80
CA TYR A 7 -11.31 1.23 -4.22
C TYR A 7 -12.48 1.94 -4.89
N THR A 8 -12.17 2.97 -5.67
CA THR A 8 -13.13 3.68 -6.50
C THR A 8 -12.58 3.81 -7.92
N THR A 9 -13.47 4.00 -8.89
CA THR A 9 -13.10 4.21 -10.28
C THR A 9 -13.89 5.37 -10.85
N ASP A 10 -13.43 5.91 -11.97
CA ASP A 10 -14.10 6.98 -12.71
C ASP A 10 -15.53 6.61 -13.14
N SER A 11 -15.76 5.33 -13.42
CA SER A 11 -17.06 4.79 -13.83
C SER A 11 -17.93 4.31 -12.67
N GLY A 12 -17.41 4.33 -11.44
CA GLY A 12 -18.06 3.75 -10.25
C GLY A 12 -18.13 2.21 -10.28
N ALA A 13 -17.59 1.57 -11.32
CA ALA A 13 -17.53 0.13 -11.48
C ALA A 13 -16.08 -0.35 -11.32
N LEU A 14 -15.84 -1.16 -10.30
CA LEU A 14 -14.59 -1.88 -10.10
C LEU A 14 -14.78 -3.32 -10.55
N ARG A 15 -13.83 -3.85 -11.32
CA ARG A 15 -13.93 -5.21 -11.87
C ARG A 15 -12.73 -6.04 -11.45
N TYR A 16 -12.97 -7.32 -11.25
CA TYR A 16 -11.96 -8.32 -10.94
C TYR A 16 -12.00 -9.38 -12.03
N ASN A 17 -10.92 -9.51 -12.79
CA ASN A 17 -10.88 -10.46 -13.89
C ASN A 17 -9.45 -10.81 -14.28
N ALA A 18 -9.20 -12.10 -14.52
CA ALA A 18 -7.95 -12.59 -15.10
C ALA A 18 -7.84 -12.30 -16.61
N SER A 19 -8.96 -12.03 -17.28
CA SER A 19 -9.03 -11.89 -18.75
C SER A 19 -8.95 -10.45 -19.25
N PHE A 20 -8.55 -9.47 -18.42
CA PHE A 20 -8.31 -8.11 -18.91
C PHE A 20 -7.11 -8.05 -19.86
N ASP A 21 -6.07 -8.82 -19.55
CA ASP A 21 -4.83 -8.84 -20.29
C ASP A 21 -4.11 -10.18 -20.10
N ALA A 22 -3.25 -10.55 -21.05
CA ALA A 22 -2.49 -11.81 -20.97
C ALA A 22 -1.49 -11.84 -19.80
N ASN A 23 -1.10 -10.67 -19.28
CA ASN A 23 -0.20 -10.57 -18.14
C ASN A 23 -0.90 -10.60 -16.77
N CYS A 24 -2.23 -10.67 -16.72
CA CYS A 24 -2.97 -10.82 -15.48
C CYS A 24 -2.81 -12.26 -14.96
N SER A 25 -1.90 -12.44 -14.01
CA SER A 25 -1.46 -13.77 -13.55
C SER A 25 -2.27 -14.34 -12.39
N ASN A 26 -3.53 -13.95 -12.18
CA ASN A 26 -4.55 -14.64 -11.37
C ASN A 26 -5.85 -13.82 -11.39
N GLU A 27 -5.76 -12.57 -10.92
CA GLU A 27 -6.89 -11.65 -10.83
C GLU A 27 -6.37 -10.21 -10.85
N CYS A 28 -6.71 -9.47 -11.91
CA CYS A 28 -6.42 -8.05 -11.99
C CYS A 28 -7.62 -7.23 -11.51
N ILE A 29 -7.32 -6.10 -10.90
CA ILE A 29 -8.31 -5.07 -10.56
C ILE A 29 -8.31 -4.05 -11.70
N GLY A 30 -9.45 -3.84 -12.34
CA GLY A 30 -9.60 -2.95 -13.48
C GLY A 30 -10.76 -1.97 -13.33
N ASN A 31 -10.73 -0.89 -14.11
CA ASN A 31 -11.89 -0.03 -14.33
C ASN A 31 -12.73 -0.53 -15.52
N ASN A 32 -13.60 0.32 -16.08
CA ASN A 32 -14.50 -0.05 -17.18
C ASN A 32 -14.52 0.96 -18.33
N SER A 33 -13.50 1.81 -18.40
CA SER A 33 -13.46 2.97 -19.29
C SER A 33 -12.04 3.19 -19.81
N ASP A 34 -11.96 3.45 -21.11
CA ASP A 34 -10.78 4.02 -21.77
C ASP A 34 -10.55 5.43 -21.20
N LEU A 35 -9.28 5.77 -20.91
CA LEU A 35 -8.88 7.02 -20.24
C LEU A 35 -9.43 7.20 -18.81
N GLY A 36 -9.73 6.11 -18.11
CA GLY A 36 -10.24 6.17 -16.74
C GLY A 36 -9.16 6.04 -15.66
N TRP A 37 -9.60 5.86 -14.42
CA TRP A 37 -8.71 5.74 -13.26
C TRP A 37 -9.23 4.75 -12.21
N ILE A 38 -8.29 4.26 -11.40
CA ILE A 38 -8.56 3.52 -10.18
C ILE A 38 -7.92 4.29 -9.02
N ASP A 39 -8.71 4.61 -8.02
CA ASP A 39 -8.28 5.33 -6.82
C ASP A 39 -8.44 4.43 -5.60
N ILE A 40 -7.41 4.37 -4.78
CA ILE A 40 -7.27 3.46 -3.65
C ILE A 40 -6.98 4.29 -2.41
N VAL A 41 -7.96 4.41 -1.53
CA VAL A 41 -7.78 5.02 -0.21
C VAL A 41 -7.44 3.91 0.78
N LEU A 42 -6.28 4.02 1.42
CA LEU A 42 -5.82 3.04 2.39
C LEU A 42 -6.59 3.16 3.69
N GLY A 43 -6.91 2.03 4.32
CA GLY A 43 -7.61 2.02 5.61
C GLY A 43 -6.77 2.59 6.78
N ALA A 44 -5.46 2.65 6.60
CA ALA A 44 -4.52 3.31 7.48
C ALA A 44 -3.27 3.72 6.69
N PRO A 45 -2.51 4.74 7.12
CA PRO A 45 -1.29 5.16 6.44
C PRO A 45 -0.28 4.00 6.34
N ALA A 46 0.33 3.87 5.16
CA ALA A 46 1.36 2.87 4.87
C ALA A 46 2.71 3.56 4.61
N THR A 47 3.80 2.97 5.05
CA THR A 47 5.15 3.49 4.75
C THR A 47 5.61 3.11 3.36
N ARG A 48 5.10 2.00 2.82
CA ARG A 48 5.36 1.55 1.44
C ARG A 48 4.09 1.10 0.78
N VAL A 49 3.92 1.44 -0.49
CA VAL A 49 2.81 0.97 -1.32
C VAL A 49 3.31 0.74 -2.73
N GLY A 50 2.80 -0.28 -3.41
CA GLY A 50 3.04 -0.45 -4.83
C GLY A 50 2.10 -1.46 -5.48
N ALA A 51 2.12 -1.48 -6.80
CA ALA A 51 1.34 -2.39 -7.62
C ALA A 51 2.08 -2.69 -8.93
N LEU A 52 1.71 -3.80 -9.57
CA LEU A 52 2.03 -4.07 -10.96
C LEU A 52 0.99 -3.40 -11.86
N VAL A 53 1.43 -2.55 -12.79
CA VAL A 53 0.58 -1.77 -13.71
C VAL A 53 1.07 -1.90 -15.15
N GLY A 54 0.19 -1.69 -16.13
CA GLY A 54 0.51 -1.83 -17.56
C GLY A 54 -0.19 -3.02 -18.18
N GLY A 55 0.46 -3.75 -19.08
CA GLY A 55 -0.11 -4.94 -19.72
C GLY A 55 0.72 -5.44 -20.89
N ALA A 56 0.25 -6.50 -21.56
CA ALA A 56 0.98 -7.18 -22.64
C ALA A 56 1.05 -6.38 -23.95
N ASN A 57 0.30 -5.28 -24.05
CA ASN A 57 0.33 -4.42 -25.22
C ASN A 57 1.16 -3.16 -24.95
N THR A 58 2.03 -2.80 -25.88
CA THR A 58 2.81 -1.56 -25.78
C THR A 58 1.96 -0.29 -25.84
N SER A 59 0.67 -0.38 -26.19
CA SER A 59 -0.23 0.76 -26.21
C SER A 59 -0.67 1.24 -24.81
N TYR A 60 -0.50 0.44 -23.75
CA TYR A 60 -0.79 0.92 -22.38
C TYR A 60 0.12 2.11 -22.05
N ASN A 61 -0.48 3.15 -21.49
CA ASN A 61 0.27 4.32 -21.04
C ASN A 61 -0.50 5.02 -19.92
N GLY A 62 0.20 5.42 -18.87
CA GLY A 62 -0.42 6.04 -17.72
C GLY A 62 0.58 6.37 -16.63
N PHE A 63 0.05 6.65 -15.45
CA PHE A 63 0.88 6.93 -14.30
C PHE A 63 0.21 6.49 -12.99
N VAL A 64 1.04 6.30 -11.97
CA VAL A 64 0.64 6.02 -10.60
C VAL A 64 1.06 7.19 -9.72
N GLU A 65 0.11 7.79 -9.03
CA GLU A 65 0.33 8.88 -8.08
C GLU A 65 0.14 8.38 -6.65
N PHE A 66 1.00 8.85 -5.76
CA PHE A 66 0.97 8.53 -4.33
C PHE A 66 0.72 9.80 -3.54
N PHE A 67 -0.19 9.75 -2.58
CA PHE A 67 -0.58 10.91 -1.78
C PHE A 67 -0.43 10.61 -0.29
N ASP A 68 -0.05 11.64 0.46
CA ASP A 68 0.06 11.57 1.91
C ASP A 68 -1.30 11.65 2.62
N VAL A 69 -1.28 11.63 3.95
CA VAL A 69 -2.47 11.73 4.82
C VAL A 69 -3.23 13.06 4.71
N THR A 70 -2.61 14.08 4.10
CA THR A 70 -3.22 15.40 3.85
C THR A 70 -3.68 15.58 2.41
N ASP A 71 -3.63 14.51 1.61
CA ASP A 71 -3.91 14.49 0.17
C ASP A 71 -2.91 15.27 -0.68
N SER A 72 -1.70 15.51 -0.17
CA SER A 72 -0.62 16.11 -0.95
C SER A 72 0.09 15.04 -1.80
N LEU A 73 0.40 15.37 -3.05
CA LEU A 73 1.14 14.49 -3.95
C LEU A 73 2.58 14.29 -3.42
N LEU A 74 2.94 13.04 -3.17
CA LEU A 74 4.28 12.61 -2.76
C LEU A 74 5.17 12.32 -3.98
N GLY A 75 4.58 11.71 -5.01
CA GLY A 75 5.32 11.32 -6.20
C GLY A 75 4.45 10.67 -7.27
N THR A 76 5.01 10.59 -8.47
CA THR A 76 4.37 10.01 -9.66
C THR A 76 5.33 9.07 -10.36
N ILE A 77 4.85 7.88 -10.71
CA ILE A 77 5.58 6.90 -11.52
C ILE A 77 4.84 6.68 -12.82
N ASN A 78 5.47 7.01 -13.95
CA ASN A 78 4.90 6.75 -15.27
C ASN A 78 5.10 5.29 -15.67
N PHE A 79 4.11 4.71 -16.35
CA PHE A 79 4.21 3.41 -17.00
C PHE A 79 3.71 3.51 -18.43
N GLY A 80 4.31 2.76 -19.35
CA GLY A 80 3.80 2.65 -20.72
C GLY A 80 4.86 2.23 -21.72
N ASN A 81 4.43 1.90 -22.94
CA ASN A 81 5.29 1.38 -24.02
C ASN A 81 6.05 0.09 -23.66
N ASN A 82 5.55 -0.66 -22.68
CA ASN A 82 6.16 -1.90 -22.22
C ASN A 82 5.34 -3.11 -22.71
N ASN A 83 6.01 -4.24 -22.94
CA ASN A 83 5.35 -5.52 -23.16
C ASN A 83 5.38 -6.31 -21.84
N GLY A 84 4.52 -5.92 -20.90
CA GLY A 84 4.66 -6.35 -19.52
C GLY A 84 3.93 -5.47 -18.53
N LEU A 85 3.68 -6.04 -17.35
CA LEU A 85 3.42 -5.24 -16.15
C LEU A 85 4.75 -4.67 -15.63
N VAL A 86 4.67 -3.46 -15.08
CA VAL A 86 5.77 -2.75 -14.43
C VAL A 86 5.39 -2.49 -12.99
N PHE A 87 6.34 -2.68 -12.08
CA PHE A 87 6.13 -2.32 -10.68
C PHE A 87 6.24 -0.81 -10.48
N ALA A 88 5.17 -0.20 -9.98
CA ALA A 88 5.13 1.19 -9.55
C ALA A 88 4.89 1.23 -8.04
N GLY A 89 5.85 1.78 -7.30
CA GLY A 89 5.78 1.85 -5.84
C GLY A 89 6.46 3.09 -5.29
N TRP A 90 6.12 3.40 -4.05
CA TRP A 90 6.65 4.55 -3.32
C TRP A 90 6.88 4.19 -1.85
N GLU A 91 7.88 4.84 -1.25
CA GLU A 91 8.17 4.78 0.18
C GLU A 91 8.12 6.20 0.75
N ASP A 92 7.38 6.39 1.83
CA ASP A 92 7.35 7.63 2.57
C ASP A 92 7.16 7.38 4.07
N ALA A 93 8.04 7.98 4.88
CA ALA A 93 7.98 7.85 6.33
C ALA A 93 6.84 8.67 6.96
N GLY A 94 6.35 9.70 6.25
CA GLY A 94 5.18 10.50 6.65
C GLY A 94 3.85 9.74 6.50
N GLY A 95 3.84 8.70 5.67
CA GLY A 95 2.72 7.80 5.47
C GLY A 95 1.93 8.13 4.20
N ILE A 96 1.81 7.14 3.34
CA ILE A 96 1.00 7.14 2.14
C ILE A 96 -0.44 6.79 2.55
N ALA A 97 -1.42 7.56 2.11
CA ALA A 97 -2.84 7.34 2.42
C ALA A 97 -3.70 7.05 1.19
N ARG A 98 -3.27 7.49 0.00
CA ARG A 98 -4.00 7.25 -1.25
C ARG A 98 -3.06 6.94 -2.39
N VAL A 99 -3.48 6.05 -3.27
CA VAL A 99 -2.82 5.76 -4.55
C VAL A 99 -3.83 5.90 -5.67
N ARG A 100 -3.43 6.55 -6.77
CA ARG A 100 -4.25 6.65 -7.98
C ARG A 100 -3.49 6.14 -9.19
N VAL A 101 -4.11 5.24 -9.95
CA VAL A 101 -3.63 4.77 -11.25
C VAL A 101 -4.49 5.39 -12.33
N THR A 102 -3.88 6.09 -13.27
CA THR A 102 -4.60 6.82 -14.34
C THR A 102 -4.15 6.33 -15.70
N ASP A 103 -5.10 6.01 -16.56
CA ASP A 103 -4.88 5.77 -17.99
C ASP A 103 -4.77 7.10 -18.74
N THR A 104 -3.86 7.16 -19.71
CA THR A 104 -3.65 8.34 -20.57
C THR A 104 -3.66 8.00 -22.06
N ALA A 105 -3.80 6.72 -22.43
CA ALA A 105 -3.77 6.29 -23.82
C ALA A 105 -5.18 5.95 -24.32
N GLN A 106 -5.67 6.75 -25.26
CA GLN A 106 -6.93 6.47 -25.95
C GLN A 106 -6.76 5.32 -26.94
N ASN A 107 -7.01 4.09 -26.50
CA ASN A 107 -6.73 2.89 -27.29
C ASN A 107 -7.77 1.77 -27.07
N SER A 108 -8.92 2.11 -26.47
CA SER A 108 -10.01 1.18 -26.11
C SER A 108 -9.60 0.07 -25.13
N ARG A 109 -8.52 0.29 -24.39
CA ARG A 109 -8.13 -0.56 -23.25
C ARG A 109 -8.54 0.14 -21.96
N ILE A 110 -8.45 -0.62 -20.88
CA ILE A 110 -8.78 -0.15 -19.54
C ILE A 110 -7.52 -0.19 -18.68
N VAL A 111 -7.42 0.70 -17.71
CA VAL A 111 -6.39 0.56 -16.69
C VAL A 111 -6.73 -0.64 -15.81
N HIS A 112 -5.69 -1.42 -15.51
CA HIS A 112 -5.76 -2.50 -14.56
C HIS A 112 -4.44 -2.61 -13.81
N MET A 113 -4.51 -3.26 -12.66
CA MET A 113 -3.36 -3.51 -11.80
C MET A 113 -3.45 -4.89 -11.17
N GLU A 114 -2.30 -5.42 -10.81
CA GLU A 114 -2.13 -6.68 -10.10
C GLU A 114 -1.20 -6.47 -8.90
N ASP A 115 -1.23 -7.39 -7.94
CA ASP A 115 -0.29 -7.43 -6.83
C ASP A 115 -0.17 -6.09 -6.07
N PHE A 116 -1.32 -5.49 -5.76
CA PHE A 116 -1.36 -4.31 -4.88
C PHE A 116 -0.88 -4.70 -3.49
N ARG A 117 0.24 -4.12 -3.05
CA ARG A 117 0.90 -4.42 -1.77
C ARG A 117 1.17 -3.15 -1.00
N PHE A 118 1.08 -3.24 0.32
CA PHE A 118 1.39 -2.15 1.23
C PHE A 118 2.01 -2.67 2.53
N GLU A 119 2.92 -1.89 3.09
CA GLU A 119 3.52 -2.13 4.41
C GLU A 119 3.15 -0.96 5.32
N ARG A 120 2.57 -1.25 6.47
CA ARG A 120 2.29 -0.24 7.50
C ARG A 120 3.50 -0.16 8.41
N GLY A 121 3.90 1.07 8.75
CA GLY A 121 4.95 1.29 9.76
C GLY A 121 4.57 0.62 11.08
N ASP A 122 5.58 0.15 11.81
CA ASP A 122 5.43 -0.66 13.02
C ASP A 122 4.25 -0.22 13.88
N ILE A 123 3.26 -1.10 14.03
CA ILE A 123 2.34 -1.02 15.16
C ILE A 123 3.24 -1.16 16.38
N GLN A 124 3.49 -0.07 17.10
CA GLN A 124 4.16 -0.09 18.39
C GLN A 124 3.37 -1.04 19.31
N VAL A 125 3.76 -2.31 19.33
CA VAL A 125 3.21 -3.27 20.28
C VAL A 125 3.67 -2.78 21.64
N PRO A 126 2.75 -2.40 22.55
CA PRO A 126 3.15 -1.99 23.88
C PRO A 126 4.05 -3.09 24.45
N ALA A 127 5.25 -2.73 24.88
CA ALA A 127 6.16 -3.68 25.49
C ALA A 127 5.38 -4.51 26.52
N PRO A 128 5.48 -5.85 26.51
CA PRO A 128 4.70 -6.68 27.41
C PRO A 128 4.86 -6.17 28.83
N VAL A 129 3.75 -5.90 29.52
CA VAL A 129 3.73 -5.38 30.90
C VAL A 129 4.62 -6.23 31.84
N GLY A 130 4.86 -7.49 31.48
CA GLY A 130 5.83 -8.39 32.13
C GLY A 130 7.27 -7.87 32.19
N LEU A 131 7.77 -7.12 31.20
CA LEU A 131 9.12 -6.52 31.26
C LEU A 131 9.21 -5.41 32.32
N GLY A 132 8.13 -4.63 32.49
CA GLY A 132 8.02 -3.66 33.57
C GLY A 132 7.98 -4.33 34.95
N LEU A 133 7.21 -5.41 35.08
CA LEU A 133 7.12 -6.19 36.32
C LEU A 133 8.43 -6.92 36.67
N LEU A 134 9.16 -7.42 35.67
CA LEU A 134 10.47 -8.05 35.88
C LEU A 134 11.51 -7.02 36.37
N GLY A 135 11.50 -5.82 35.78
CA GLY A 135 12.33 -4.70 36.22
C GLY A 135 12.04 -4.28 37.67
N LEU A 136 10.77 -4.19 38.03
CA LEU A 136 10.34 -3.88 39.41
C LEU A 136 10.68 -5.01 40.40
N GLY A 137 10.51 -6.28 39.99
CA GLY A 137 10.85 -7.45 40.80
C GLY A 137 12.34 -7.53 41.12
N LEU A 138 13.20 -7.26 40.13
CA LEU A 138 14.66 -7.23 40.32
C LEU A 138 15.09 -6.05 41.20
N ALA A 139 14.48 -4.88 41.05
CA ALA A 139 14.75 -3.72 41.90
C ALA A 139 14.35 -3.96 43.36
N ALA A 140 13.20 -4.60 43.60
CA ALA A 140 12.73 -4.97 44.94
C ALA A 140 13.67 -5.98 45.62
N MET A 141 14.16 -6.99 44.88
CA MET A 141 15.13 -7.96 45.41
C MET A 141 16.49 -7.31 45.72
N GLY A 142 16.98 -6.40 44.87
CA GLY A 142 18.22 -5.67 45.11
C GLY A 142 18.19 -4.77 46.36
N LEU A 143 17.06 -4.11 46.62
CA LEU A 143 16.85 -3.29 47.82
C LEU A 143 16.67 -4.14 49.10
N GLY A 144 16.03 -5.30 48.99
CA GLY A 144 15.88 -6.26 50.10
C GLY A 144 17.21 -6.85 50.58
N VAL A 145 18.12 -7.18 49.65
CA VAL A 145 19.44 -7.72 49.99
C VAL A 145 20.35 -6.65 50.62
N ARG A 146 20.26 -5.39 50.20
CA ARG A 146 21.04 -4.28 50.81
C ARG A 146 20.62 -3.96 52.24
N ARG A 147 19.34 -4.13 52.60
CA ARG A 147 18.87 -3.92 53.99
C ARG A 147 19.36 -5.00 54.96
N ARG A 148 19.55 -6.25 54.51
CA ARG A 148 20.04 -7.35 55.36
C ARG A 148 21.50 -7.26 55.77
N ARG A 149 22.33 -6.47 55.08
CA ARG A 149 23.76 -6.28 55.42
C ARG A 149 24.03 -5.20 56.48
N LYS A 150 23.00 -4.57 57.05
CA LYS A 150 23.11 -3.53 58.09
C LYS A 150 22.62 -3.97 59.48
N SER A 151 22.57 -5.27 59.77
CA SER A 151 22.36 -5.79 61.13
C SER A 151 23.64 -6.37 61.69
#